data_AF-A0A4R6UA67-F1
#
_entry.id   AF-A0A4R6UA67-F1
#
_cell.length_a   1.000
_cell.length_b   1.000
_cell.length_c   1.000
_cell.angle_alpha   90.00
_cell.angle_beta   90.00
_cell.angle_gamma   90.00
#
_symmetry.space_group_name_H-M   'P 1'
#
loop_
_entity.id
_entity.type
_entity.pdbx_description
1 polymer ?
#
loop_
_entity_poly.entity_id
_entity_poly.type
_entity_poly.pdbx_seq_one_letter_code
_entity_poly.pdbx_strand_id
1 'polypeptide(L)'
;MFKRVLTLAILGSLMLPINTVLADCAGLSASAVEKRHQQGLNYLRNAQDWQALKTFDQALAEACDRNTETLMQIARRAASLGEQYGRRFAQQKQFYDTVMPQQSAFHWYEMGGQFALADQVLIEALNKTPNDRALSELAQTHFSHRALPSFHSNEAERLSVTGAYRLDAKHLPFVHSNQSEQFQRLLAAADSAVNASYLRASADMELKPFLLRAGDISAAMALQQEMLTFQQRWPNDGLRNAERSFSEAHSWLQQIYDESQRNALETQRNASLKALAARLQKTEPRSPKLQQAAIDFYRMAGDEASAENVQAQANQQAASEQNAQHYRLAAELYRVAQNETQADIAQQLAEQQMQSAATMPSAEQMQQLQQQYMNPETVKALQAQALELQKQMQAQSNESE
;
A
#
# COMPACT_ATOMS: atom_id res chain seq x y z
N MET A 1 -72.32 24.44 71.17
CA MET A 1 -72.36 25.54 70.19
C MET A 1 -70.97 25.71 69.60
N PHE A 2 -70.89 25.87 68.29
CA PHE A 2 -69.72 25.83 67.40
C PHE A 2 -68.55 26.78 67.73
N LYS A 3 -67.30 26.36 67.42
CA LYS A 3 -66.38 26.94 66.39
C LYS A 3 -64.94 26.41 66.58
N ARG A 4 -64.49 25.51 65.69
CA ARG A 4 -63.51 25.74 64.60
C ARG A 4 -62.10 26.18 65.06
N VAL A 5 -61.20 25.20 65.19
CA VAL A 5 -59.75 25.40 65.15
C VAL A 5 -59.28 25.06 63.73
N LEU A 6 -58.65 26.02 63.07
CA LEU A 6 -58.05 25.90 61.74
C LEU A 6 -56.56 25.54 61.95
N THR A 7 -56.19 24.32 61.62
CA THR A 7 -54.80 23.85 61.61
C THR A 7 -54.27 23.94 60.18
N LEU A 8 -53.33 24.85 59.92
CA LEU A 8 -52.53 24.82 58.69
C LEU A 8 -51.43 23.76 58.87
N ALA A 9 -51.57 22.64 58.17
CA ALA A 9 -50.50 21.66 57.99
C ALA A 9 -49.79 21.94 56.66
N ILE A 10 -48.53 22.33 56.75
CA ILE A 10 -47.58 22.32 55.63
C ILE A 10 -47.15 20.85 55.46
N LEU A 11 -47.70 20.15 54.47
CA LEU A 11 -47.16 18.88 54.00
C LEU A 11 -46.59 19.09 52.60
N GLY A 12 -45.30 18.81 52.47
CA GLY A 12 -44.58 18.82 51.21
C GLY A 12 -44.97 17.65 50.33
N SER A 13 -45.16 17.95 49.05
CA SER A 13 -45.19 16.98 47.96
C SER A 13 -44.24 17.48 46.89
N LEU A 14 -43.01 16.96 46.90
CA LEU A 14 -42.12 16.97 45.74
C LEU A 14 -42.79 16.12 44.64
N MET A 15 -43.48 16.78 43.72
CA MET A 15 -43.83 16.22 42.42
C MET A 15 -42.70 16.56 41.45
N LEU A 16 -41.64 15.75 41.44
CA LEU A 16 -40.71 15.72 40.31
C LEU A 16 -41.39 14.94 39.18
N PRO A 17 -41.63 15.56 38.01
CA PRO A 17 -42.10 14.83 36.85
C PRO A 17 -40.99 13.91 36.35
N ILE A 18 -41.17 12.60 36.53
CA ILE A 18 -40.43 11.61 35.76
C ILE A 18 -41.01 11.67 34.34
N ASN A 19 -40.49 12.59 33.53
CA ASN A 19 -40.63 12.49 32.08
C ASN A 19 -39.75 11.31 31.65
N THR A 20 -40.30 10.09 31.71
CA THR A 20 -39.79 8.99 30.88
C THR A 20 -40.07 9.36 29.44
N VAL A 21 -39.16 10.11 28.84
CA VAL A 21 -39.02 10.14 27.39
C VAL A 21 -38.55 8.73 27.02
N LEU A 22 -39.51 7.86 26.70
CA LEU A 22 -39.24 6.66 25.93
C LEU A 22 -38.73 7.17 24.59
N ALA A 23 -37.41 7.17 24.40
CA ALA A 23 -36.85 7.28 23.07
C ALA A 23 -37.40 6.07 22.30
N ASP A 24 -38.19 6.32 21.26
CA ASP A 24 -38.59 5.29 20.30
C ASP A 24 -37.31 4.68 19.74
N CYS A 25 -36.91 3.56 20.30
CA CYS A 25 -35.79 2.82 19.77
C CYS A 25 -36.23 2.23 18.42
N ALA A 26 -35.55 2.62 17.34
CA ALA A 26 -35.87 2.21 15.97
C ALA A 26 -35.45 0.75 15.65
N GLY A 27 -35.16 -0.07 16.66
CA GLY A 27 -34.72 -1.45 16.54
C GLY A 27 -35.86 -2.48 16.65
N LEU A 28 -35.50 -3.76 16.76
CA LEU A 28 -36.44 -4.86 16.81
C LEU A 28 -37.28 -4.84 18.09
N SER A 29 -38.58 -5.08 17.92
CA SER A 29 -39.49 -5.41 19.01
C SER A 29 -39.15 -6.76 19.64
N ALA A 30 -39.61 -7.00 20.88
CA ALA A 30 -39.45 -8.28 21.56
C ALA A 30 -39.95 -9.48 20.74
N SER A 31 -41.06 -9.33 19.99
CA SER A 31 -41.60 -10.39 19.13
C SER A 31 -40.71 -10.68 17.92
N ALA A 32 -40.06 -9.66 17.35
CA ALA A 32 -39.10 -9.83 16.28
C ALA A 32 -37.82 -10.52 16.76
N VAL A 33 -37.34 -10.20 17.97
CA VAL A 33 -36.21 -10.89 18.62
C VAL A 33 -36.52 -12.38 18.82
N GLU A 34 -37.71 -12.74 19.33
CA GLU A 34 -38.10 -14.15 19.48
C GLU A 34 -38.17 -14.88 18.14
N LYS A 35 -38.69 -14.23 17.09
CA LYS A 35 -38.70 -14.80 15.74
C LYS A 35 -37.28 -15.08 15.24
N ARG A 36 -36.33 -14.17 15.48
CA ARG A 36 -34.91 -14.37 15.12
C ARG A 36 -34.27 -15.48 15.95
N HIS A 37 -34.60 -15.60 17.23
CA HIS A 37 -34.18 -16.71 18.07
C HIS A 37 -34.60 -18.05 17.44
N GLN A 38 -35.89 -18.24 17.18
CA GLN A 38 -36.42 -19.46 16.58
C GLN A 38 -35.80 -19.75 15.19
N GLN A 39 -35.56 -18.72 14.39
CA GLN A 39 -34.88 -18.87 13.10
C GLN A 39 -33.43 -19.37 13.29
N GLY A 40 -32.67 -18.81 14.23
CA GLY A 40 -31.33 -19.28 14.56
C GLY A 40 -31.33 -20.73 15.06
N LEU A 41 -32.33 -21.13 15.87
CA LEU A 41 -32.51 -22.53 16.27
C LEU A 41 -32.76 -23.46 15.09
N ASN A 42 -33.53 -23.02 14.09
CA ASN A 42 -33.77 -23.79 12.87
C ASN A 42 -32.48 -23.99 12.08
N TYR A 43 -31.64 -22.96 11.95
CA TYR A 43 -30.34 -23.09 11.30
C TYR A 43 -29.44 -24.11 12.00
N LEU A 44 -29.40 -24.10 13.34
CA LEU A 44 -28.65 -25.11 14.10
C LEU A 44 -29.18 -26.54 13.86
N ARG A 45 -30.50 -26.73 13.82
CA ARG A 45 -31.09 -28.05 13.51
C ARG A 45 -30.70 -28.55 12.12
N ASN A 46 -30.41 -27.66 11.19
CA ASN A 46 -30.00 -27.98 9.82
C ASN A 46 -28.47 -27.94 9.62
N ALA A 47 -27.67 -27.91 10.69
CA ALA A 47 -26.21 -27.81 10.65
C ALA A 47 -25.68 -26.58 9.88
N GLN A 48 -26.42 -25.47 9.90
CA GLN A 48 -26.07 -24.20 9.28
C GLN A 48 -25.54 -23.22 10.33
N ASP A 49 -24.45 -23.59 11.01
CA ASP A 49 -23.96 -22.92 12.21
C ASP A 49 -23.56 -21.45 11.98
N TRP A 50 -23.01 -21.14 10.80
CA TRP A 50 -22.67 -19.76 10.44
C TRP A 50 -23.91 -18.89 10.29
N GLN A 51 -24.95 -19.40 9.61
CA GLN A 51 -26.22 -18.70 9.45
C GLN A 51 -26.93 -18.54 10.80
N ALA A 52 -26.83 -19.53 11.68
CA ALA A 52 -27.32 -19.43 13.04
C ALA A 52 -26.63 -18.29 13.80
N LEU A 53 -25.29 -18.27 13.81
CA LEU A 53 -24.52 -17.22 14.49
C LEU A 53 -24.83 -15.83 13.94
N LYS A 54 -24.86 -15.65 12.61
CA LYS A 54 -25.22 -14.37 11.99
C LYS A 54 -26.63 -13.92 12.39
N THR A 55 -27.58 -14.85 12.48
CA THR A 55 -28.96 -14.52 12.89
C THR A 55 -29.03 -14.09 14.35
N PHE A 56 -28.26 -14.76 15.23
CA PHE A 56 -28.14 -14.38 16.63
C PHE A 56 -27.45 -13.02 16.81
N ASP A 57 -26.36 -12.78 16.08
CA ASP A 57 -25.64 -11.50 16.05
C ASP A 57 -26.54 -10.33 15.67
N GLN A 58 -27.32 -10.48 14.59
CA GLN A 58 -28.33 -9.48 14.17
C GLN A 58 -29.37 -9.23 15.25
N ALA A 59 -29.89 -10.28 15.89
CA ALA A 59 -30.87 -10.12 16.96
C ALA A 59 -30.31 -9.36 18.16
N LEU A 60 -29.04 -9.59 18.52
CA LEU A 60 -28.35 -8.88 19.60
C LEU A 60 -28.04 -7.42 19.23
N ALA A 61 -27.67 -7.16 17.97
CA ALA A 61 -27.34 -5.81 17.50
C ALA A 61 -28.58 -4.91 17.40
N GLU A 62 -29.70 -5.45 16.91
CA GLU A 62 -30.89 -4.65 16.59
C GLU A 62 -31.90 -4.57 17.75
N ALA A 63 -31.71 -5.28 18.86
CA ALA A 63 -32.68 -5.28 19.96
C ALA A 63 -32.73 -3.95 20.73
N CYS A 64 -33.95 -3.47 20.96
CA CYS A 64 -34.23 -2.27 21.76
C CYS A 64 -34.36 -2.57 23.25
N ASP A 65 -35.14 -3.59 23.60
CA ASP A 65 -35.33 -4.03 24.97
C ASP A 65 -34.18 -4.95 25.37
N ARG A 66 -33.19 -4.36 26.02
CA ARG A 66 -32.00 -5.03 26.56
C ARG A 66 -32.37 -5.87 27.79
N ASN A 67 -31.57 -6.90 28.07
CA ASN A 67 -31.71 -7.77 29.25
C ASN A 67 -33.03 -8.59 29.33
N THR A 68 -33.45 -9.18 28.21
CA THR A 68 -34.53 -10.19 28.19
C THR A 68 -33.96 -11.61 28.27
N GLU A 69 -34.73 -12.56 28.81
CA GLU A 69 -34.31 -13.97 28.86
C GLU A 69 -34.02 -14.55 27.46
N THR A 70 -34.81 -14.17 26.44
CA THR A 70 -34.55 -14.57 25.04
C THR A 70 -33.20 -14.05 24.54
N LEU A 71 -32.86 -12.78 24.78
CA LEU A 71 -31.54 -12.25 24.38
C LEU A 71 -30.39 -12.93 25.11
N MET A 72 -30.57 -13.26 26.39
CA MET A 72 -29.56 -14.02 27.15
C MET A 72 -29.35 -15.42 26.57
N GLN A 73 -30.42 -16.10 26.13
CA GLN A 73 -30.30 -17.40 25.45
C GLN A 73 -29.62 -17.29 24.08
N ILE A 74 -29.96 -16.25 23.30
CA ILE A 74 -29.29 -15.94 22.04
C ILE A 74 -27.79 -15.71 22.29
N ALA A 75 -27.43 -14.87 23.26
CA ALA A 75 -26.05 -14.54 23.59
C ALA A 75 -25.24 -15.78 24.00
N ARG A 76 -25.79 -16.64 24.88
CA ARG A 76 -25.12 -17.90 25.28
C ARG A 76 -24.86 -18.82 24.09
N ARG A 77 -25.81 -18.95 23.16
CA ARG A 77 -25.66 -19.78 21.96
C ARG A 77 -24.62 -19.18 21.01
N ALA A 78 -24.68 -17.87 20.77
CA ALA A 78 -23.70 -17.16 19.95
C ALA A 78 -22.28 -17.32 20.51
N ALA A 79 -22.10 -17.14 21.82
CA ALA A 79 -20.83 -17.31 22.52
C ALA A 79 -20.25 -18.72 22.37
N SER A 80 -21.07 -19.75 22.54
CA SER A 80 -20.65 -21.15 22.36
C SER A 80 -20.19 -21.44 20.93
N LEU A 81 -20.95 -20.98 19.93
CA LEU A 81 -20.59 -21.17 18.51
C LEU A 81 -19.31 -20.40 18.16
N GLY A 82 -19.25 -19.13 18.57
CA GLY A 82 -18.13 -18.25 18.31
C GLY A 82 -16.83 -18.76 18.92
N GLU A 83 -16.86 -19.27 20.15
CA GLU A 83 -15.69 -19.88 20.77
C GLU A 83 -15.26 -21.17 20.05
N GLN A 84 -16.19 -22.09 19.80
CA GLN A 84 -15.88 -23.39 19.19
C GLN A 84 -15.23 -23.23 17.81
N TYR A 85 -15.87 -22.45 16.93
CA TYR A 85 -15.40 -22.27 15.56
C TYR A 85 -14.24 -21.28 15.48
N GLY A 86 -14.26 -20.20 16.26
CA GLY A 86 -13.14 -19.27 16.34
C GLY A 86 -11.85 -19.98 16.76
N ARG A 87 -11.92 -20.87 17.76
CA ARG A 87 -10.77 -21.69 18.20
C ARG A 87 -10.29 -22.63 17.10
N ARG A 88 -11.20 -23.30 16.40
CA ARG A 88 -10.88 -24.19 15.28
C ARG A 88 -10.12 -23.45 14.18
N PHE A 89 -10.61 -22.29 13.73
CA PHE A 89 -9.96 -21.51 12.67
C PHE A 89 -8.64 -20.88 13.14
N ALA A 90 -8.56 -20.44 14.40
CA ALA A 90 -7.32 -19.92 14.97
C ALA A 90 -6.21 -20.99 15.01
N GLN A 91 -6.55 -22.23 15.38
CA GLN A 91 -5.62 -23.37 15.35
C GLN A 91 -5.14 -23.69 13.93
N GLN A 92 -6.00 -23.48 12.93
CA GLN A 92 -5.67 -23.62 11.51
C GLN A 92 -4.95 -22.39 10.94
N LYS A 93 -4.60 -21.41 11.78
CA LYS A 93 -3.94 -20.16 11.39
C LYS A 93 -4.75 -19.30 10.41
N GLN A 94 -6.06 -19.54 10.29
CA GLN A 94 -7.00 -18.79 9.49
C GLN A 94 -7.59 -17.66 10.32
N PHE A 95 -6.82 -16.58 10.48
CA PHE A 95 -7.16 -15.51 11.43
C PHE A 95 -8.20 -14.54 10.90
N TYR A 96 -8.06 -14.12 9.64
CA TYR A 96 -8.92 -13.12 9.01
C TYR A 96 -9.05 -13.41 7.50
N ASP A 97 -10.25 -13.23 6.95
CA ASP A 97 -10.57 -13.41 5.52
C ASP A 97 -11.83 -12.59 5.18
N THR A 98 -11.74 -11.70 4.18
CA THR A 98 -12.85 -10.85 3.72
C THR A 98 -13.75 -11.52 2.70
N VAL A 99 -13.25 -12.52 1.96
CA VAL A 99 -13.95 -13.22 0.89
C VAL A 99 -14.81 -14.34 1.47
N MET A 100 -14.27 -15.07 2.44
CA MET A 100 -14.95 -16.17 3.12
C MET A 100 -14.94 -15.95 4.63
N PRO A 101 -15.73 -15.00 5.15
CA PRO A 101 -15.70 -14.64 6.56
C PRO A 101 -16.02 -15.81 7.50
N GLN A 102 -16.82 -16.78 7.04
CA GLN A 102 -17.11 -18.02 7.76
C GLN A 102 -15.90 -18.95 7.93
N GLN A 103 -14.79 -18.68 7.23
CA GLN A 103 -13.53 -19.43 7.30
C GLN A 103 -12.46 -18.70 8.11
N SER A 104 -12.80 -17.65 8.87
CA SER A 104 -11.83 -16.90 9.66
C SER A 104 -12.18 -16.81 11.15
N ALA A 105 -11.16 -16.95 12.00
CA ALA A 105 -11.32 -16.93 13.45
C ALA A 105 -11.92 -15.61 13.96
N PHE A 106 -11.51 -14.49 13.38
CA PHE A 106 -11.96 -13.16 13.76
C PHE A 106 -13.48 -13.04 13.77
N HIS A 107 -14.15 -13.40 12.67
CA HIS A 107 -15.60 -13.17 12.58
C HIS A 107 -16.41 -14.10 13.49
N TRP A 108 -15.95 -15.32 13.71
CA TRP A 108 -16.59 -16.22 14.68
C TRP A 108 -16.48 -15.68 16.11
N TYR A 109 -15.29 -15.23 16.52
CA TYR A 109 -15.11 -14.64 17.83
C TYR A 109 -15.90 -13.33 17.98
N GLU A 110 -15.88 -12.46 16.96
CA GLU A 110 -16.56 -11.16 16.99
C GLU A 110 -18.07 -11.33 17.17
N MET A 111 -18.71 -12.11 16.30
CA MET A 111 -20.16 -12.35 16.38
C MET A 111 -20.55 -13.17 17.61
N GLY A 112 -19.64 -13.97 18.15
CA GLY A 112 -19.85 -14.69 19.41
C GLY A 112 -19.68 -13.83 20.66
N GLY A 113 -19.22 -12.59 20.55
CA GLY A 113 -18.93 -11.74 21.71
C GLY A 113 -17.63 -12.10 22.44
N GLN A 114 -16.77 -12.90 21.83
CA GLN A 114 -15.45 -13.29 22.34
C GLN A 114 -14.40 -12.22 22.01
N PHE A 115 -14.67 -10.98 22.42
CA PHE A 115 -13.97 -9.79 21.92
C PHE A 115 -12.47 -9.78 22.17
N ALA A 116 -12.01 -10.26 23.33
CA ALA A 116 -10.57 -10.35 23.61
C ALA A 116 -9.85 -11.33 22.67
N LEU A 117 -10.52 -12.43 22.28
CA LEU A 117 -9.97 -13.40 21.33
C LEU A 117 -10.04 -12.87 19.89
N ALA A 118 -11.12 -12.17 19.52
CA ALA A 118 -11.25 -11.48 18.24
C ALA A 118 -10.12 -10.47 18.03
N ASP A 119 -9.84 -9.64 19.05
CA ASP A 119 -8.76 -8.68 19.04
C ASP A 119 -7.39 -9.36 18.84
N GLN A 120 -7.12 -10.46 19.56
CA GLN A 120 -5.86 -11.19 19.44
C GLN A 120 -5.63 -11.74 18.04
N VAL A 121 -6.64 -12.38 17.43
CA VAL A 121 -6.49 -12.92 16.08
C VAL A 121 -6.42 -11.83 15.02
N LEU A 122 -7.05 -10.67 15.24
CA LEU A 122 -6.92 -9.53 14.33
C LEU A 122 -5.51 -8.94 14.35
N ILE A 123 -4.90 -8.79 15.54
CA ILE A 123 -3.49 -8.37 15.67
C ILE A 123 -2.55 -9.40 15.03
N GLU A 124 -2.81 -10.68 15.22
CA GLU A 124 -2.02 -11.74 14.59
C GLU A 124 -2.17 -11.74 13.06
N ALA A 125 -3.36 -11.43 12.53
CA ALA A 125 -3.56 -11.24 11.09
C ALA A 125 -2.73 -10.06 10.58
N LEU A 126 -2.74 -8.91 11.26
CA LEU A 126 -1.91 -7.76 10.92
C LEU A 126 -0.41 -8.08 10.93
N ASN A 127 0.06 -8.85 11.92
CA ASN A 127 1.46 -9.26 11.99
C ASN A 127 1.89 -10.11 10.78
N LYS A 128 0.98 -10.93 10.24
CA LYS A 128 1.26 -11.77 9.07
C LYS A 128 1.23 -10.99 7.76
N THR A 129 0.33 -10.03 7.64
CA THR A 129 0.15 -9.22 6.42
C THR A 129 0.25 -7.74 6.78
N PRO A 130 1.43 -7.27 7.22
CA PRO A 130 1.59 -5.91 7.75
C PRO A 130 1.41 -4.83 6.68
N ASN A 131 1.51 -5.20 5.40
CA ASN A 131 1.29 -4.35 4.24
C ASN A 131 -0.16 -4.40 3.69
N ASP A 132 -1.07 -5.16 4.32
CA ASP A 132 -2.48 -5.16 3.94
C ASP A 132 -3.17 -3.88 4.46
N ARG A 133 -3.33 -2.92 3.55
CA ARG A 133 -3.99 -1.64 3.81
C ARG A 133 -5.44 -1.79 4.27
N ALA A 134 -6.20 -2.71 3.68
CA ALA A 134 -7.61 -2.89 4.02
C ALA A 134 -7.75 -3.47 5.43
N LEU A 135 -6.90 -4.45 5.76
CA LEU A 135 -6.83 -5.01 7.10
C LEU A 135 -6.39 -3.98 8.14
N SER A 136 -5.41 -3.13 7.81
CA SER A 136 -4.95 -2.06 8.70
C SER A 136 -6.05 -1.04 9.00
N GLU A 137 -6.82 -0.62 7.99
CA GLU A 137 -7.94 0.32 8.15
C GLU A 137 -9.08 -0.29 8.97
N LEU A 138 -9.44 -1.54 8.69
CA LEU A 138 -10.43 -2.27 9.47
C LEU A 138 -10.01 -2.37 10.94
N ALA A 139 -8.74 -2.70 11.21
CA ALA A 139 -8.25 -2.80 12.57
C ALA A 139 -8.30 -1.45 13.30
N GLN A 140 -7.98 -0.33 12.64
CA GLN A 140 -8.10 0.98 13.27
C GLN A 140 -9.52 1.30 13.68
N THR A 141 -10.46 1.08 12.76
CA THR A 141 -11.89 1.30 13.01
C THR A 141 -12.37 0.40 14.15
N HIS A 142 -12.00 -0.88 14.11
CA HIS A 142 -12.31 -1.88 15.12
C HIS A 142 -11.84 -1.46 16.51
N PHE A 143 -10.54 -1.18 16.67
CA PHE A 143 -9.97 -0.84 17.98
C PHE A 143 -10.40 0.55 18.47
N SER A 144 -10.65 1.50 17.58
CA SER A 144 -11.20 2.81 17.94
C SER A 144 -12.62 2.66 18.50
N HIS A 145 -13.47 1.84 17.86
CA HIS A 145 -14.81 1.55 18.35
C HIS A 145 -14.78 0.85 19.72
N ARG A 146 -13.88 -0.13 19.91
CA ARG A 146 -13.67 -0.82 21.20
C ARG A 146 -13.26 0.10 22.34
N ALA A 147 -12.57 1.19 22.03
CA ALA A 147 -12.12 2.16 23.01
C ALA A 147 -13.24 3.13 23.46
N LEU A 148 -14.37 3.17 22.74
CA LEU A 148 -15.48 4.05 23.10
C LEU A 148 -16.23 3.53 24.33
N PRO A 149 -16.66 4.41 25.27
CA PRO A 149 -17.49 4.01 26.41
C PRO A 149 -18.80 3.32 26.01
N SER A 150 -19.35 3.67 24.83
CA SER A 150 -20.57 3.07 24.29
C SER A 150 -20.42 1.59 23.94
N PHE A 151 -19.19 1.09 23.79
CA PHE A 151 -18.95 -0.31 23.47
C PHE A 151 -19.57 -1.24 24.53
N HIS A 152 -19.29 -0.99 25.80
CA HIS A 152 -19.79 -1.82 26.91
C HIS A 152 -21.31 -1.80 27.03
N SER A 153 -21.96 -0.66 26.76
CA SER A 153 -23.42 -0.57 26.78
C SER A 153 -24.06 -1.27 25.60
N ASN A 154 -23.45 -1.17 24.41
CA ASN A 154 -23.99 -1.77 23.19
C ASN A 154 -23.86 -3.30 23.20
N GLU A 155 -22.82 -3.82 23.86
CA GLU A 155 -22.51 -5.26 23.92
C GLU A 155 -22.85 -5.90 25.26
N ALA A 156 -23.69 -5.26 26.09
CA ALA A 156 -23.97 -5.68 27.45
C ALA A 156 -24.43 -7.15 27.56
N GLU A 157 -25.31 -7.62 26.68
CA GLU A 157 -25.79 -9.01 26.66
C GLU A 157 -24.69 -10.01 26.29
N ARG A 158 -23.76 -9.64 25.41
CA ARG A 158 -22.64 -10.52 25.05
C ARG A 158 -21.66 -10.59 26.20
N LEU A 159 -21.32 -9.44 26.78
CA LEU A 159 -20.40 -9.34 27.92
C LEU A 159 -20.92 -10.01 29.19
N SER A 160 -22.24 -10.07 29.38
CA SER A 160 -22.83 -10.78 30.53
C SER A 160 -22.63 -12.30 30.46
N VAL A 161 -22.39 -12.87 29.27
CA VAL A 161 -22.17 -14.31 29.06
C VAL A 161 -20.71 -14.67 28.76
N THR A 162 -19.95 -13.79 28.11
CA THR A 162 -18.52 -14.02 27.80
C THR A 162 -17.57 -13.43 28.85
N GLY A 163 -18.09 -12.59 29.75
CA GLY A 163 -17.34 -11.94 30.81
C GLY A 163 -16.96 -10.49 30.48
N ALA A 164 -16.45 -9.79 31.50
CA ALA A 164 -16.03 -8.40 31.35
C ALA A 164 -14.88 -8.27 30.35
N TYR A 165 -15.02 -7.36 29.39
CA TYR A 165 -14.01 -7.05 28.40
C TYR A 165 -13.28 -5.74 28.73
N ARG A 166 -11.98 -5.73 28.48
CA ARG A 166 -11.17 -4.52 28.43
C ARG A 166 -10.21 -4.63 27.24
N LEU A 167 -10.17 -3.58 26.42
CA LEU A 167 -9.19 -3.46 25.35
C LEU A 167 -7.78 -3.49 25.94
N ASP A 168 -6.91 -4.34 25.39
CA ASP A 168 -5.50 -4.34 25.73
C ASP A 168 -4.88 -3.00 25.31
N ALA A 169 -4.27 -2.31 26.28
CA ALA A 169 -3.70 -0.97 26.09
C ALA A 169 -2.62 -0.93 25.00
N LYS A 170 -2.05 -2.07 24.60
CA LYS A 170 -1.04 -2.15 23.54
C LYS A 170 -1.63 -2.18 22.12
N HIS A 171 -2.89 -2.61 21.94
CA HIS A 171 -3.44 -2.87 20.60
C HIS A 171 -3.66 -1.57 19.82
N LEU A 172 -4.32 -0.58 20.42
CA LEU A 172 -4.61 0.68 19.74
C LEU A 172 -3.31 1.41 19.29
N PRO A 173 -2.29 1.58 20.16
CA PRO A 173 -0.99 2.13 19.73
C PRO A 173 -0.32 1.33 18.60
N PHE A 174 -0.34 -0.01 18.66
CA PHE A 174 0.26 -0.86 17.63
C PHE A 174 -0.40 -0.65 16.27
N VAL A 175 -1.73 -0.61 16.21
CA VAL A 175 -2.44 -0.45 14.93
C VAL A 175 -2.26 0.96 14.35
N HIS A 176 -2.15 1.98 15.21
CA HIS A 176 -1.78 3.32 14.75
C HIS A 176 -0.32 3.41 14.28
N SER A 177 0.63 2.73 14.95
CA SER A 177 2.04 2.77 14.56
C SER A 177 2.28 2.03 13.24
N ASN A 178 1.53 0.95 12.94
CA ASN A 178 1.71 0.15 11.73
C ASN A 178 1.71 1.00 10.45
N GLN A 179 0.78 1.94 10.28
CA GLN A 179 0.72 2.80 9.09
C GLN A 179 1.98 3.68 8.95
N SER A 180 2.43 4.27 10.05
CA SER A 180 3.66 5.09 10.06
C SER A 180 4.88 4.22 9.80
N GLU A 181 4.95 3.02 10.36
CA GLU A 181 6.02 2.06 10.12
C GLU A 181 6.06 1.60 8.65
N GLN A 182 4.93 1.28 8.04
CA GLN A 182 4.86 0.94 6.60
C GLN A 182 5.31 2.12 5.74
N PHE A 183 4.86 3.33 6.06
CA PHE A 183 5.31 4.55 5.39
C PHE A 183 6.85 4.69 5.46
N GLN A 184 7.45 4.55 6.65
CA GLN A 184 8.91 4.65 6.79
C GLN A 184 9.65 3.54 6.04
N ARG A 185 9.12 2.31 6.05
CA ARG A 185 9.69 1.18 5.28
C ARG A 185 9.69 1.47 3.78
N LEU A 186 8.63 2.05 3.25
CA LEU A 186 8.52 2.41 1.83
C LEU A 186 9.49 3.54 1.46
N LEU A 187 9.67 4.55 2.32
CA LEU A 187 10.70 5.57 2.09
C LEU A 187 12.11 4.98 2.08
N ALA A 188 12.42 4.07 3.01
CA ALA A 188 13.71 3.38 3.07
C ALA A 188 13.92 2.47 1.85
N ALA A 189 12.88 1.75 1.40
CA ALA A 189 12.92 0.93 0.20
C ALA A 189 13.17 1.78 -1.05
N ALA A 190 12.54 2.96 -1.15
CA ALA A 190 12.78 3.91 -2.22
C ALA A 190 14.26 4.30 -2.26
N ASP A 191 14.84 4.75 -1.15
CA ASP A 191 16.25 5.17 -1.11
C ASP A 191 17.22 4.03 -1.45
N SER A 192 16.96 2.83 -0.94
CA SER A 192 17.78 1.64 -1.22
C SER A 192 17.74 1.21 -2.69
N ALA A 193 16.62 1.41 -3.38
CA ALA A 193 16.46 1.05 -4.79
C ALA A 193 17.34 1.89 -5.73
N VAL A 194 17.73 3.09 -5.30
CA VAL A 194 18.48 4.08 -6.11
C VAL A 194 19.76 4.53 -5.41
N ASN A 195 20.51 3.56 -4.89
CA ASN A 195 21.81 3.83 -4.30
C ASN A 195 22.83 4.39 -5.33
N ALA A 196 23.89 5.05 -4.85
CA ALA A 196 24.87 5.71 -5.70
C ALA A 196 25.54 4.78 -6.73
N SER A 197 25.71 3.49 -6.42
CA SER A 197 26.30 2.53 -7.37
C SER A 197 25.36 2.21 -8.53
N TYR A 198 24.06 2.05 -8.24
CA TYR A 198 23.04 1.87 -9.28
C TYR A 198 22.94 3.10 -10.17
N LEU A 199 22.89 4.30 -9.60
CA LEU A 199 22.72 5.53 -10.37
C LEU A 199 23.86 5.77 -11.35
N ARG A 200 25.12 5.60 -10.91
CA ARG A 200 26.29 5.73 -11.79
C ARG A 200 26.28 4.65 -12.89
N ALA A 201 26.05 3.40 -12.52
CA ALA A 201 26.03 2.31 -13.48
C ALA A 201 24.89 2.48 -14.51
N SER A 202 23.70 2.93 -14.08
CA SER A 202 22.58 3.21 -14.97
C SER A 202 22.89 4.35 -15.94
N ALA A 203 23.52 5.43 -15.46
CA ALA A 203 23.90 6.54 -16.30
C ALA A 203 25.00 6.15 -17.30
N ASP A 204 25.99 5.37 -16.86
CA ASP A 204 27.03 4.83 -17.74
C ASP A 204 26.43 3.95 -18.86
N MET A 205 25.49 3.06 -18.53
CA MET A 205 24.84 2.20 -19.51
C MET A 205 23.98 2.97 -20.50
N GLU A 206 23.40 4.10 -20.08
CA GLU A 206 22.65 4.99 -20.97
C GLU A 206 23.58 5.80 -21.88
N LEU A 207 24.68 6.33 -21.34
CA LEU A 207 25.55 7.25 -22.05
C LEU A 207 26.49 6.55 -23.04
N LYS A 208 27.00 5.36 -22.73
CA LYS A 208 27.95 4.63 -23.57
C LYS A 208 27.46 4.42 -25.02
N PRO A 209 26.21 4.02 -25.29
CA PRO A 209 25.68 3.92 -26.65
C PRO A 209 25.81 5.21 -27.49
N PHE A 210 25.70 6.38 -26.87
CA PHE A 210 25.80 7.67 -27.56
C PHE A 210 27.23 8.05 -27.93
N LEU A 211 28.22 7.45 -27.25
CA LEU A 211 29.64 7.75 -27.41
C LEU A 211 30.39 6.70 -28.25
N LEU A 212 29.71 5.63 -28.67
CA LEU A 212 30.29 4.61 -29.55
C LEU A 212 30.63 5.20 -30.92
N ARG A 213 31.88 5.01 -31.35
CA ARG A 213 32.32 5.36 -32.71
C ARG A 213 31.80 4.33 -33.70
N ALA A 214 31.35 4.80 -34.86
CA ALA A 214 30.97 3.91 -35.96
C ALA A 214 32.18 3.03 -36.36
N GLY A 215 31.96 1.70 -36.43
CA GLY A 215 32.99 0.73 -36.81
C GLY A 215 33.81 0.12 -35.66
N ASP A 216 33.64 0.57 -34.42
CA ASP A 216 34.30 -0.05 -33.26
C ASP A 216 33.49 -1.24 -32.72
N ILE A 217 33.58 -2.37 -33.45
CA ILE A 217 32.89 -3.61 -33.09
C ILE A 217 33.33 -4.12 -31.71
N SER A 218 34.60 -3.90 -31.35
CA SER A 218 35.14 -4.34 -30.05
C SER A 218 34.48 -3.61 -28.88
N ALA A 219 34.30 -2.28 -28.99
CA ALA A 219 33.60 -1.49 -28.00
C ALA A 219 32.11 -1.84 -27.93
N ALA A 220 31.48 -2.15 -29.06
CA ALA A 220 30.08 -2.59 -29.10
C ALA A 220 29.88 -3.95 -28.39
N MET A 221 30.78 -4.91 -28.61
CA MET A 221 30.75 -6.20 -27.90
C MET A 221 31.02 -6.05 -26.40
N ALA A 222 31.96 -5.19 -26.01
CA ALA A 222 32.24 -4.90 -24.61
C ALA A 222 31.01 -4.29 -23.91
N LEU A 223 30.34 -3.34 -24.56
CA LEU A 223 29.10 -2.74 -24.03
C LEU A 223 27.99 -3.80 -23.85
N GLN A 224 27.83 -4.73 -24.80
CA GLN A 224 26.86 -5.81 -24.67
C GLN A 224 27.10 -6.65 -23.40
N GLN A 225 28.36 -7.02 -23.13
CA GLN A 225 28.71 -7.79 -21.93
C GLN A 225 28.47 -7.00 -20.64
N GLU A 226 28.77 -5.70 -20.65
CA GLU A 226 28.49 -4.81 -19.52
C GLU A 226 26.99 -4.67 -19.26
N MET A 227 26.16 -4.56 -20.30
CA MET A 227 24.71 -4.51 -20.18
C MET A 227 24.13 -5.78 -19.56
N LEU A 228 24.63 -6.95 -19.97
CA LEU A 228 24.25 -8.23 -19.36
C LEU A 228 24.63 -8.27 -17.88
N THR A 229 25.84 -7.81 -17.54
CA THR A 229 26.32 -7.74 -16.15
C THR A 229 25.48 -6.76 -15.32
N PHE A 230 25.14 -5.61 -15.89
CA PHE A 230 24.25 -4.62 -15.27
C PHE A 230 22.89 -5.23 -14.96
N GLN A 231 22.27 -5.92 -15.93
CA GLN A 231 20.96 -6.55 -15.75
C GLN A 231 20.97 -7.71 -14.76
N GLN A 232 22.04 -8.51 -14.74
CA GLN A 232 22.21 -9.58 -13.74
C GLN A 232 22.32 -9.00 -12.32
N ARG A 233 23.04 -7.87 -12.17
CA ARG A 233 23.21 -7.22 -10.87
C ARG A 233 21.98 -6.43 -10.42
N TRP A 234 21.27 -5.81 -11.36
CA TRP A 234 20.06 -5.01 -11.14
C TRP A 234 18.94 -5.47 -12.08
N PRO A 235 18.25 -6.56 -11.72
CA PRO A 235 17.21 -7.15 -12.59
C PRO A 235 15.97 -6.28 -12.72
N ASN A 236 15.79 -5.30 -11.83
CA ASN A 236 14.66 -4.38 -11.82
C ASN A 236 15.16 -2.94 -11.98
N ASP A 237 14.33 -2.09 -12.60
CA ASP A 237 14.60 -0.65 -12.67
C ASP A 237 14.43 -0.01 -11.29
N GLY A 238 15.56 0.42 -10.71
CA GLY A 238 15.61 1.08 -9.41
C GLY A 238 14.79 2.36 -9.34
N LEU A 239 14.72 3.15 -10.43
CA LEU A 239 13.94 4.39 -10.46
C LEU A 239 12.44 4.08 -10.41
N ARG A 240 11.97 3.11 -11.19
CA ARG A 240 10.57 2.65 -11.15
C ARG A 240 10.20 2.05 -9.79
N ASN A 241 11.13 1.32 -9.16
CA ASN A 241 10.91 0.80 -7.81
C ASN A 241 10.80 1.92 -6.77
N ALA A 242 11.62 2.96 -6.87
CA ALA A 242 11.53 4.14 -6.01
C ALA A 242 10.21 4.89 -6.22
N GLU A 243 9.80 5.13 -7.47
CA GLU A 243 8.51 5.74 -7.83
C GLU A 243 7.31 4.98 -7.25
N ARG A 244 7.29 3.65 -7.41
CA ARG A 244 6.26 2.77 -6.83
C ARG A 244 6.23 2.91 -5.31
N SER A 245 7.40 2.91 -4.66
CA SER A 245 7.50 3.00 -3.20
C SER A 245 6.98 4.35 -2.68
N PHE A 246 7.28 5.47 -3.36
CA PHE A 246 6.74 6.78 -3.00
C PHE A 246 5.23 6.88 -3.23
N SER A 247 4.73 6.31 -4.33
CA SER A 247 3.29 6.26 -4.62
C SER A 247 2.53 5.42 -3.60
N GLU A 248 3.11 4.28 -3.19
CA GLU A 248 2.56 3.43 -2.13
C GLU A 248 2.63 4.13 -0.77
N ALA A 249 3.71 4.85 -0.47
CA ALA A 249 3.83 5.64 0.75
C ALA A 249 2.73 6.73 0.80
N HIS A 250 2.47 7.43 -0.30
CA HIS A 250 1.37 8.38 -0.40
C HIS A 250 0.00 7.71 -0.15
N SER A 251 -0.20 6.52 -0.70
CA SER A 251 -1.38 5.70 -0.46
C SER A 251 -1.60 5.34 1.03
N TRP A 252 -0.53 5.11 1.79
CA TRP A 252 -0.62 4.89 3.25
C TRP A 252 -0.96 6.16 4.03
N LEU A 253 -0.49 7.34 3.58
CA LEU A 253 -0.86 8.62 4.20
C LEU A 253 -2.37 8.87 4.19
N GLN A 254 -3.07 8.41 3.15
CA GLN A 254 -4.52 8.59 3.03
C GLN A 254 -5.31 7.80 4.07
N GLN A 255 -4.71 6.81 4.72
CA GLN A 255 -5.35 6.04 5.78
C GLN A 255 -5.12 6.62 7.19
N ILE A 256 -4.27 7.65 7.32
CA ILE A 256 -3.99 8.30 8.59
C ILE A 256 -5.05 9.35 8.88
N TYR A 257 -5.87 9.09 9.91
CA TYR A 257 -6.94 9.99 10.33
C TYR A 257 -6.42 11.28 10.98
N ASP A 258 -5.35 11.19 11.80
CA ASP A 258 -4.72 12.36 12.43
C ASP A 258 -4.07 13.24 11.35
N GLU A 259 -4.70 14.39 11.10
CA GLU A 259 -4.25 15.35 10.08
C GLU A 259 -2.85 15.90 10.39
N SER A 260 -2.51 16.11 11.66
CA SER A 260 -1.20 16.63 12.04
C SER A 260 -0.10 15.62 11.71
N GLN A 261 -0.35 14.34 12.02
CA GLN A 261 0.56 13.23 11.70
C GLN A 261 0.68 13.04 10.20
N ARG A 262 -0.46 13.04 9.48
CA ARG A 262 -0.49 12.92 8.01
C ARG A 262 0.33 14.02 7.34
N ASN A 263 0.13 15.28 7.73
CA ASN A 263 0.84 16.43 7.17
C ASN A 263 2.35 16.39 7.46
N ALA A 264 2.75 15.92 8.66
CA ALA A 264 4.15 15.73 9.02
C ALA A 264 4.83 14.67 8.13
N LEU A 265 4.18 13.53 7.94
CA LEU A 265 4.69 12.46 7.08
C LEU A 265 4.66 12.84 5.59
N GLU A 266 3.65 13.58 5.13
CA GLU A 266 3.63 14.14 3.77
C GLU A 266 4.81 15.08 3.53
N THR A 267 5.10 15.97 4.49
CA THR A 267 6.29 16.84 4.42
C THR A 267 7.58 16.02 4.32
N GLN A 268 7.68 14.93 5.08
CA GLN A 268 8.83 14.01 5.01
C GLN A 268 8.93 13.30 3.65
N ARG A 269 7.80 12.84 3.09
CA ARG A 269 7.73 12.24 1.74
C ARG A 269 8.27 13.22 0.70
N ASN A 270 7.75 14.45 0.72
CA ASN A 270 8.11 15.50 -0.23
C ASN A 270 9.58 15.89 -0.09
N ALA A 271 10.11 16.00 1.13
CA ALA A 271 11.53 16.24 1.35
C ALA A 271 12.41 15.11 0.78
N SER A 272 11.98 13.85 0.94
CA SER A 272 12.70 12.68 0.41
C SER A 272 12.68 12.62 -1.11
N LEU A 273 11.54 12.91 -1.74
CA LEU A 273 11.40 13.05 -3.20
C LEU A 273 12.34 14.13 -3.75
N LYS A 274 12.35 15.33 -3.14
CA LYS A 274 13.22 16.44 -3.55
C LYS A 274 14.70 16.09 -3.37
N ALA A 275 15.06 15.42 -2.27
CA ALA A 275 16.43 14.98 -2.02
C ALA A 275 16.89 13.95 -3.06
N LEU A 276 16.02 13.00 -3.44
CA LEU A 276 16.30 12.07 -4.51
C LEU A 276 16.47 12.80 -5.85
N ALA A 277 15.52 13.65 -6.25
CA ALA A 277 15.60 14.42 -7.49
C ALA A 277 16.92 15.22 -7.59
N ALA A 278 17.32 15.89 -6.51
CA ALA A 278 18.59 16.60 -6.44
C ALA A 278 19.81 15.67 -6.55
N ARG A 279 19.75 14.47 -5.99
CA ARG A 279 20.81 13.45 -6.12
C ARG A 279 20.92 12.92 -7.55
N LEU A 280 19.79 12.71 -8.24
CA LEU A 280 19.79 12.28 -9.64
C LEU A 280 20.49 13.30 -10.53
N GLN A 281 20.12 14.58 -10.43
CA GLN A 281 20.78 15.68 -11.16
C GLN A 281 22.28 15.74 -10.89
N LYS A 282 22.70 15.59 -9.63
CA LYS A 282 24.12 15.65 -9.25
C LYS A 282 24.94 14.44 -9.71
N THR A 283 24.31 13.28 -9.90
CA THR A 283 25.04 12.04 -10.15
C THR A 283 25.61 12.01 -11.56
N GLU A 284 24.78 12.31 -12.56
CA GLU A 284 25.22 12.44 -13.95
C GLU A 284 24.29 13.40 -14.71
N PRO A 285 24.63 14.70 -14.79
CA PRO A 285 23.81 15.69 -15.47
C PRO A 285 23.61 15.43 -16.95
N ARG A 286 24.45 14.61 -17.59
CA ARG A 286 24.32 14.32 -19.03
C ARG A 286 23.29 13.24 -19.34
N SER A 287 22.79 12.52 -18.34
CA SER A 287 21.85 11.41 -18.51
C SER A 287 20.40 11.90 -18.70
N PRO A 288 19.78 11.71 -19.88
CA PRO A 288 18.38 12.05 -20.10
C PRO A 288 17.43 11.33 -19.13
N LYS A 289 17.65 10.02 -18.89
CA LYS A 289 16.83 9.22 -17.97
C LYS A 289 16.87 9.75 -16.54
N LEU A 290 18.06 10.10 -16.02
CA LEU A 290 18.18 10.64 -14.67
C LEU A 290 17.58 12.04 -14.55
N GLN A 291 17.73 12.89 -15.57
CA GLN A 291 17.08 14.20 -15.60
C GLN A 291 15.56 14.11 -15.66
N GLN A 292 15.01 13.25 -16.52
CA GLN A 292 13.55 13.03 -16.60
C GLN A 292 13.01 12.51 -15.27
N ALA A 293 13.67 11.52 -14.66
CA ALA A 293 13.26 11.02 -13.35
C ALA A 293 13.35 12.10 -12.26
N ALA A 294 14.35 13.01 -12.31
CA ALA A 294 14.43 14.13 -11.38
C ALA A 294 13.25 15.10 -11.52
N ILE A 295 12.85 15.42 -12.76
CA ILE A 295 11.65 16.21 -13.07
C ILE A 295 10.42 15.53 -12.47
N ASP A 296 10.24 14.23 -12.73
CA ASP A 296 9.08 13.47 -12.26
C ASP A 296 9.00 13.44 -10.72
N PHE A 297 10.13 13.23 -10.03
CA PHE A 297 10.16 13.25 -8.57
C PHE A 297 9.91 14.64 -7.98
N TYR A 298 10.36 15.73 -8.61
CA TYR A 298 9.96 17.08 -8.19
C TYR A 298 8.47 17.32 -8.36
N ARG A 299 7.88 16.88 -9.47
CA ARG A 299 6.43 16.97 -9.71
C ARG A 299 5.63 16.15 -8.69
N MET A 300 6.07 14.94 -8.37
CA MET A 300 5.47 14.12 -7.30
C MET A 300 5.53 14.80 -5.91
N ALA A 301 6.51 15.67 -5.70
CA ALA A 301 6.66 16.49 -4.49
C ALA A 301 5.92 17.83 -4.54
N GLY A 302 5.23 18.14 -5.66
CA GLY A 302 4.56 19.41 -5.91
C GLY A 302 5.49 20.60 -6.16
N ASP A 303 6.73 20.36 -6.61
CA ASP A 303 7.77 21.39 -6.81
C ASP A 303 7.99 21.68 -8.30
N GLU A 304 7.00 22.28 -8.97
CA GLU A 304 7.07 22.54 -10.41
C GLU A 304 8.22 23.50 -10.77
N ALA A 305 8.51 24.48 -9.92
CA ALA A 305 9.64 25.40 -10.15
C ALA A 305 10.98 24.67 -10.24
N SER A 306 11.21 23.67 -9.38
CA SER A 306 12.42 22.84 -9.47
C SER A 306 12.39 21.93 -10.69
N ALA A 307 11.23 21.39 -11.08
CA ALA A 307 11.08 20.61 -12.29
C ALA A 307 11.42 21.43 -13.56
N GLU A 308 10.89 22.64 -13.67
CA GLU A 308 11.20 23.60 -14.76
C GLU A 308 12.69 23.97 -14.80
N ASN A 309 13.32 24.13 -13.63
CA ASN A 309 14.76 24.38 -13.56
C ASN A 309 15.58 23.22 -14.13
N VAL A 310 15.18 21.96 -13.88
CA VAL A 310 15.84 20.79 -14.48
C VAL A 310 15.65 20.77 -15.98
N GLN A 311 14.45 21.09 -16.49
CA GLN A 311 14.20 21.21 -17.93
C GLN A 311 15.07 22.28 -18.59
N ALA A 312 15.24 23.44 -17.94
CA ALA A 312 16.11 24.50 -18.43
C ALA A 312 17.59 24.07 -18.47
N GLN A 313 18.06 23.33 -17.44
CA GLN A 313 19.40 22.75 -17.42
C GLN A 313 19.58 21.67 -18.51
N ALA A 314 18.57 20.84 -18.73
CA ALA A 314 18.54 19.85 -19.82
C ALA A 314 18.73 20.53 -21.18
N ASN A 315 18.04 21.65 -21.42
CA ASN A 315 18.16 22.42 -22.66
C ASN A 315 19.58 23.01 -22.85
N GLN A 316 20.20 23.50 -21.77
CA GLN A 316 21.58 24.01 -21.81
C GLN A 316 22.59 22.88 -22.08
N GLN A 317 22.40 21.73 -21.44
CA GLN A 317 23.25 20.56 -21.66
C GLN A 317 23.08 20.03 -23.09
N ALA A 318 21.86 19.97 -23.61
CA ALA A 318 21.57 19.58 -24.98
C ALA A 318 22.33 20.44 -26.00
N ALA A 319 22.31 21.77 -25.83
CA ALA A 319 23.08 22.68 -26.67
C ALA A 319 24.60 22.43 -26.58
N SER A 320 25.12 22.14 -25.38
CA SER A 320 26.52 21.78 -25.17
C SER A 320 26.89 20.47 -25.90
N GLU A 321 26.05 19.44 -25.81
CA GLU A 321 26.26 18.15 -26.49
C GLU A 321 26.15 18.30 -28.02
N GLN A 322 25.22 19.12 -28.51
CA GLN A 322 25.10 19.43 -29.94
C GLN A 322 26.35 20.14 -30.47
N ASN A 323 26.89 21.10 -29.72
CA ASN A 323 28.15 21.78 -30.06
C ASN A 323 29.34 20.81 -30.04
N ALA A 324 29.32 19.80 -29.16
CA ALA A 324 30.27 18.71 -29.12
C ALA A 324 30.03 17.62 -30.18
N GLN A 325 29.05 17.81 -31.09
CA GLN A 325 28.67 16.87 -32.13
C GLN A 325 28.12 15.52 -31.61
N HIS A 326 27.66 15.47 -30.36
CA HIS A 326 26.94 14.33 -29.79
C HIS A 326 25.44 14.45 -30.08
N TYR A 327 25.07 14.55 -31.36
CA TYR A 327 23.74 14.94 -31.80
C TYR A 327 22.60 14.06 -31.26
N ARG A 328 22.83 12.75 -31.13
CA ARG A 328 21.83 11.83 -30.56
C ARG A 328 21.54 12.11 -29.08
N LEU A 329 22.59 12.35 -28.30
CA LEU A 329 22.44 12.68 -26.88
C LEU A 329 21.77 14.05 -26.72
N ALA A 330 22.16 15.03 -27.55
CA ALA A 330 21.52 16.34 -27.59
C ALA A 330 20.02 16.23 -27.88
N ALA A 331 19.62 15.38 -28.84
CA ALA A 331 18.21 15.16 -29.16
C ALA A 331 17.41 14.66 -27.95
N GLU A 332 17.91 13.65 -27.22
CA GLU A 332 17.23 13.15 -26.02
C GLU A 332 17.14 14.20 -24.91
N LEU A 333 18.20 14.97 -24.67
CA LEU A 333 18.19 16.06 -23.69
C LEU A 333 17.21 17.19 -24.07
N TYR A 334 17.08 17.50 -25.36
CA TYR A 334 16.06 18.44 -25.83
C TYR A 334 14.64 17.91 -25.61
N ARG A 335 14.39 16.60 -25.75
CA ARG A 335 13.08 16.00 -25.41
C ARG A 335 12.79 16.11 -23.92
N VAL A 336 13.77 15.84 -23.06
CA VAL A 336 13.64 16.06 -21.60
C VAL A 336 13.30 17.53 -21.30
N ALA A 337 13.91 18.46 -22.03
CA ALA A 337 13.61 19.89 -21.96
C ALA A 337 12.28 20.31 -22.62
N GLN A 338 11.52 19.38 -23.21
CA GLN A 338 10.30 19.64 -23.98
C GLN A 338 10.49 20.58 -25.18
N ASN A 339 11.66 20.53 -25.81
CA ASN A 339 12.03 21.33 -26.97
C ASN A 339 12.09 20.46 -28.24
N GLU A 340 10.93 19.94 -28.66
CA GLU A 340 10.81 18.98 -29.77
C GLU A 340 11.43 19.49 -31.08
N THR A 341 11.28 20.78 -31.38
CA THR A 341 11.87 21.39 -32.58
C THR A 341 13.40 21.23 -32.61
N GLN A 342 14.09 21.48 -31.49
CA GLN A 342 15.54 21.30 -31.42
C GLN A 342 15.93 19.82 -31.34
N ALA A 343 15.09 18.99 -30.70
CA ALA A 343 15.28 17.55 -30.69
C ALA A 343 15.28 16.97 -32.12
N ASP A 344 14.32 17.39 -32.95
CA ASP A 344 14.21 16.97 -34.35
C ASP A 344 15.40 17.45 -35.19
N ILE A 345 15.86 18.69 -35.00
CA ILE A 345 17.05 19.21 -35.67
C ILE A 345 18.29 18.39 -35.28
N ALA A 346 18.49 18.13 -33.99
CA ALA A 346 19.61 17.33 -33.51
C ALA A 346 19.54 15.89 -34.04
N GLN A 347 18.33 15.29 -34.09
CA GLN A 347 18.12 13.96 -34.66
C GLN A 347 18.49 13.91 -36.16
N GLN A 348 18.08 14.91 -36.96
CA GLN A 348 18.46 15.00 -38.37
C GLN A 348 19.98 15.13 -38.56
N LEU A 349 20.65 15.93 -37.73
CA LEU A 349 22.11 16.05 -37.75
C LEU A 349 22.81 14.73 -37.39
N ALA A 350 22.27 13.98 -36.43
CA ALA A 350 22.77 12.64 -36.11
C ALA A 350 22.64 11.68 -37.30
N GLU A 351 21.52 11.72 -38.02
CA GLU A 351 21.29 10.88 -39.21
C GLU A 351 22.25 11.24 -40.35
N GLN A 352 22.50 12.53 -40.58
CA GLN A 352 23.49 12.99 -41.56
C GLN A 352 24.92 12.54 -41.20
N GLN A 353 25.28 12.62 -39.91
CA GLN A 353 26.57 12.15 -39.42
C GLN A 353 26.74 10.64 -39.62
N MET A 354 25.66 9.86 -39.47
CA MET A 354 25.69 8.42 -39.75
C MET A 354 25.78 8.12 -41.25
N GLN A 355 25.00 8.80 -42.09
CA GLN A 355 25.00 8.58 -43.53
C GLN A 355 26.37 8.88 -44.16
N SER A 356 27.06 9.92 -43.68
CA SER A 356 28.44 10.21 -44.10
C SER A 356 29.44 9.12 -43.66
N ALA A 357 29.20 8.46 -42.52
CA ALA A 357 29.99 7.33 -42.04
C ALA A 357 29.61 5.97 -42.68
N ALA A 358 28.42 5.84 -43.27
CA ALA A 358 27.87 4.62 -43.86
C ALA A 358 28.50 4.20 -45.20
N THR A 359 29.50 4.94 -45.70
CA THR A 359 30.38 4.44 -46.77
C THR A 359 31.30 3.30 -46.30
N MET A 360 31.25 2.93 -45.01
CA MET A 360 31.88 1.75 -44.44
C MET A 360 30.86 0.64 -44.09
N PRO A 361 31.11 -0.64 -44.45
CA PRO A 361 30.14 -1.75 -44.33
C PRO A 361 29.73 -2.15 -42.89
N SER A 362 30.27 -1.52 -41.84
CA SER A 362 30.00 -1.84 -40.43
C SER A 362 28.90 -0.99 -39.76
N ALA A 363 28.41 0.07 -40.41
CA ALA A 363 27.47 1.01 -39.79
C ALA A 363 26.03 0.49 -39.69
N GLU A 364 25.55 -0.25 -40.69
CA GLU A 364 24.19 -0.84 -40.69
C GLU A 364 24.01 -1.93 -39.62
N GLN A 365 25.05 -2.75 -39.37
CA GLN A 365 25.03 -3.75 -38.29
C GLN A 365 24.96 -3.10 -36.90
N MET A 366 25.64 -1.97 -36.71
CA MET A 366 25.59 -1.19 -35.47
C MET A 366 24.22 -0.54 -35.26
N GLN A 367 23.55 -0.08 -36.32
CA GLN A 367 22.20 0.48 -36.24
C GLN A 367 21.17 -0.58 -35.87
N GLN A 368 21.29 -1.80 -36.42
CA GLN A 368 20.46 -2.94 -36.02
C GLN A 368 20.68 -3.34 -34.57
N LEU A 369 21.94 -3.41 -34.11
CA LEU A 369 22.26 -3.66 -32.71
C LEU A 369 21.62 -2.60 -31.82
N GLN A 370 21.80 -1.31 -32.14
CA GLN A 370 21.26 -0.21 -31.34
C GLN A 370 19.73 -0.20 -31.27
N GLN A 371 19.03 -0.45 -32.39
CA GLN A 371 17.57 -0.59 -32.41
C GLN A 371 17.09 -1.85 -31.68
N GLN A 372 17.83 -2.96 -31.74
CA GLN A 372 17.54 -4.15 -30.96
C GLN A 372 17.65 -3.89 -29.45
N TYR A 373 18.66 -3.12 -29.01
CA TYR A 373 18.89 -2.84 -27.59
C TYR A 373 17.97 -1.77 -26.98
N MET A 374 17.34 -0.91 -27.78
CA MET A 374 16.30 0.00 -27.30
C MET A 374 14.93 -0.66 -27.16
N ASN A 375 14.76 -1.91 -27.65
CA ASN A 375 13.51 -2.65 -27.56
C ASN A 375 13.53 -3.64 -26.36
N PRO A 376 12.64 -3.47 -25.35
CA PRO A 376 12.61 -4.29 -24.13
C PRO A 376 12.45 -5.81 -24.37
N GLU A 377 11.73 -6.21 -25.42
CA GLU A 377 11.48 -7.62 -25.73
C GLU A 377 12.73 -8.30 -26.31
N THR A 378 13.51 -7.59 -27.13
CA THR A 378 14.78 -8.11 -27.66
C THR A 378 15.81 -8.28 -26.56
N VAL A 379 15.84 -7.37 -25.59
CA VAL A 379 16.70 -7.48 -24.41
C VAL A 379 16.37 -8.73 -23.59
N LYS A 380 15.08 -9.05 -23.39
CA LYS A 380 14.65 -10.30 -22.76
C LYS A 380 15.05 -11.55 -23.57
N ALA A 381 14.91 -11.49 -24.90
CA ALA A 381 15.31 -12.61 -25.75
C ALA A 381 16.83 -12.86 -25.70
N LEU A 382 17.63 -11.79 -25.74
CA LEU A 382 19.08 -11.84 -25.55
C LEU A 382 19.47 -12.37 -24.16
N GLN A 383 18.74 -12.00 -23.11
CA GLN A 383 18.92 -12.57 -21.77
C GLN A 383 18.70 -14.08 -21.77
N ALA A 384 17.62 -14.57 -22.39
CA ALA A 384 17.34 -16.00 -22.47
C ALA A 384 18.46 -16.74 -23.23
N GLN A 385 18.94 -16.16 -24.32
CA GLN A 385 20.01 -16.72 -25.14
C GLN A 385 21.36 -16.75 -24.40
N ALA A 386 21.68 -15.69 -23.65
CA ALA A 386 22.88 -15.62 -22.83
C ALA A 386 22.85 -16.62 -21.66
N LEU A 387 21.68 -16.81 -21.04
CA LEU A 387 21.50 -17.81 -19.97
C LEU A 387 21.68 -19.24 -20.49
N GLU A 388 21.22 -19.49 -21.71
CA GLU A 388 21.39 -20.78 -22.39
C GLU A 388 22.87 -21.02 -22.75
N LEU A 389 23.56 -20.00 -23.25
CA LEU A 389 24.99 -20.08 -23.57
C LEU A 389 25.84 -20.32 -22.30
N GLN A 390 25.48 -19.68 -21.18
CA GLN A 390 26.14 -19.87 -19.90
C GLN A 390 25.96 -21.31 -19.39
N LYS A 391 24.76 -21.88 -19.52
CA LYS A 391 24.52 -23.29 -19.21
C LYS A 391 25.34 -24.23 -20.09
N GLN A 392 25.45 -23.92 -21.38
CA GLN A 392 26.26 -24.73 -22.30
C GLN A 392 27.76 -24.68 -21.96
N MET A 393 28.29 -23.51 -21.60
CA MET A 393 29.68 -23.40 -21.15
C MET A 393 29.94 -24.15 -19.83
N GLN A 394 28.98 -24.11 -18.90
CA GLN A 394 29.07 -24.87 -17.64
C GLN A 394 28.95 -26.38 -17.86
N ALA A 395 28.14 -26.82 -18.82
CA ALA A 395 28.08 -28.22 -19.21
C ALA A 395 29.40 -28.68 -19.85
N GLN A 396 29.99 -27.87 -20.71
CA GLN A 396 31.29 -28.17 -21.34
C GLN A 396 32.45 -28.18 -20.34
N SER A 397 32.44 -27.30 -19.33
CA SER A 397 33.47 -27.32 -18.27
C SER A 397 33.35 -28.52 -17.33
N ASN A 398 32.15 -29.08 -17.17
CA ASN A 398 31.91 -30.27 -16.34
C ASN A 398 32.11 -31.59 -17.11
N GLU A 399 32.17 -31.56 -18.44
CA GLU A 399 32.52 -32.71 -19.29
C GLU A 399 34.04 -32.82 -19.58
N SER A 400 34.83 -31.83 -19.13
CA SER A 400 36.29 -31.78 -19.30
C SER A 400 37.08 -32.00 -17.99
N GLU A 401 36.40 -32.39 -16.91
CA GLU A 401 36.95 -33.11 -15.74
C GLU A 401 36.70 -34.61 -15.90
#